data_AF-A0A661QC25-F1
#
_entry.id   AF-A0A661QC25-F1
#
_cell.length_a   1.000
_cell.length_b   1.000
_cell.length_c   1.000
_cell.angle_alpha   90.00
_cell.angle_beta   90.00
_cell.angle_gamma   90.00
#
_symmetry.space_group_name_H-M   'P 1'
#
loop_
_entity.id
_entity.type
_entity.pdbx_description
1 polymer ?
#
loop_
_entity_poly.entity_id
_entity_poly.type
_entity_poly.pdbx_seq_one_letter_code
_entity_poly.pdbx_strand_id
1 'polypeptide(L)'
;MKRSIYILCFLILGTFLVYPLFYVVSQSFIVDNKFTIEIIKAAAGNYILRTSLIKSFSLGIIVVFLTSLIGISLAFFFYRYKFKGREILKVAFFLPLIASPFVGAIGVRQILSRFGSLNLILIKLGMLKNPISWIGSGFAGIVLLQSLHLYPIMFLNISAALNNFDIECEEASFNLGATFWQTFRKITFPLLLPGYFAAASIIFIWSITDLGTPLVFDYPNIISVQIFNHIKDINTNPVGYALVLIITLITLILFVLTKEYIEKTPYITGRTKRIGEEKKLDRKGKIFLLLTFFLLIFSLIPHIGIILSSFSKKWFFTVFPSEYTTEFYKTVFTHHLTKTGIFNSLFLSSAASLIDVILGFSIG
;
A
#
# COMPACT_ATOMS: atom_id res chain seq x y z
N MET A 1 -40.19 -4.85 1.03
CA MET A 1 -39.07 -4.41 1.88
C MET A 1 -37.70 -4.62 1.22
N LYS A 2 -37.31 -5.83 0.79
CA LYS A 2 -36.01 -6.04 0.11
C LYS A 2 -35.84 -5.22 -1.19
N ARG A 3 -36.87 -5.19 -2.06
CA ARG A 3 -36.83 -4.42 -3.33
C ARG A 3 -36.65 -2.90 -3.14
N SER A 4 -37.27 -2.31 -2.12
CA SER A 4 -37.11 -0.89 -1.81
C SER A 4 -35.72 -0.55 -1.27
N ILE A 5 -35.11 -1.48 -0.51
CA ILE A 5 -33.73 -1.33 -0.02
C ILE A 5 -32.74 -1.39 -1.20
N TYR A 6 -32.89 -2.33 -2.14
CA TYR A 6 -32.04 -2.38 -3.33
C TYR A 6 -32.16 -1.12 -4.21
N ILE A 7 -33.37 -0.59 -4.39
CA ILE A 7 -33.58 0.66 -5.13
C ILE A 7 -32.92 1.84 -4.42
N LEU A 8 -33.04 1.92 -3.09
CA LEU A 8 -32.39 2.95 -2.29
C LEU A 8 -30.86 2.85 -2.38
N CYS A 9 -30.30 1.65 -2.23
CA CYS A 9 -28.87 1.40 -2.40
C CYS A 9 -28.41 1.78 -3.81
N PHE A 10 -29.17 1.42 -4.84
CA PHE A 10 -28.83 1.76 -6.22
C PHE A 10 -28.88 3.27 -6.46
N LEU A 11 -29.87 3.98 -5.90
CA LEU A 11 -29.95 5.44 -6.01
C LEU A 11 -28.81 6.13 -5.26
N ILE A 12 -28.49 5.68 -4.04
CA ILE A 12 -27.39 6.24 -3.25
C ILE A 12 -26.06 5.97 -3.95
N LEU A 13 -25.75 4.73 -4.28
CA LEU A 13 -24.50 4.37 -4.96
C LEU A 13 -24.41 5.01 -6.34
N GLY A 14 -25.51 5.03 -7.11
CA GLY A 14 -25.57 5.71 -8.40
C GLY A 14 -25.28 7.20 -8.28
N THR A 15 -25.94 7.89 -7.34
CA THR A 15 -25.79 9.34 -7.18
C THR A 15 -24.43 9.73 -6.60
N PHE A 16 -23.86 8.98 -5.65
CA PHE A 16 -22.61 9.38 -5.01
C PHE A 16 -21.34 8.79 -5.67
N LEU A 17 -21.46 7.70 -6.43
CA LEU A 17 -20.33 7.05 -7.09
C LEU A 17 -20.34 7.32 -8.59
N VAL A 18 -21.48 7.12 -9.26
CA VAL A 18 -21.56 7.23 -10.73
C VAL A 18 -21.59 8.69 -11.18
N TYR A 19 -22.28 9.58 -10.47
CA TYR A 19 -22.35 10.99 -10.87
C TYR A 19 -20.99 11.71 -10.88
N PRO A 20 -20.12 11.64 -9.85
CA PRO A 20 -18.81 12.29 -9.91
C PRO A 20 -17.92 11.71 -11.01
N LEU A 21 -17.99 10.40 -11.25
CA LEU A 21 -17.28 9.76 -12.36
C LEU A 21 -17.80 10.28 -13.71
N PHE A 22 -19.12 10.33 -13.89
CA PHE A 22 -19.74 10.89 -15.09
C PHE A 22 -19.34 12.36 -15.28
N TYR A 23 -19.32 13.16 -14.20
CA TYR A 23 -18.88 14.54 -14.24
C TYR A 23 -17.43 14.65 -14.73
N VAL A 24 -16.49 13.92 -14.13
CA VAL A 24 -15.07 13.91 -14.54
C VAL A 24 -14.92 13.47 -16.00
N VAL A 25 -15.66 12.44 -16.41
CA VAL A 25 -15.66 11.96 -17.80
C VAL A 25 -16.17 13.05 -18.73
N SER A 26 -17.31 13.68 -18.42
CA SER A 26 -17.87 14.75 -19.25
C SER A 26 -16.93 15.95 -19.38
N GLN A 27 -16.31 16.39 -18.28
CA GLN A 27 -15.36 17.50 -18.27
C GLN A 27 -14.06 17.18 -19.02
N SER A 28 -13.73 15.89 -19.21
CA SER A 28 -12.57 15.48 -20.02
C SER A 28 -12.79 15.70 -21.52
N PHE A 29 -14.03 15.88 -21.96
CA PHE A 29 -14.40 16.08 -23.36
C PHE A 29 -15.06 17.43 -23.64
N ILE A 30 -15.28 18.29 -22.65
CA ILE A 30 -16.00 19.55 -22.82
C ILE A 30 -15.04 20.71 -22.51
N VAL A 31 -14.86 21.61 -23.49
CA VAL A 31 -14.17 22.91 -23.31
C VAL A 31 -15.10 23.99 -23.86
N ASP A 32 -15.39 25.02 -23.07
CA ASP A 32 -16.27 26.13 -23.45
C ASP A 32 -17.62 25.65 -24.05
N ASN A 33 -18.24 24.65 -23.41
CA ASN A 33 -19.48 23.99 -23.84
C ASN A 33 -19.42 23.30 -25.22
N LYS A 34 -18.23 23.03 -25.77
CA LYS A 34 -18.02 22.27 -27.01
C LYS A 34 -17.34 20.93 -26.73
N PHE A 35 -17.81 19.89 -27.41
CA PHE A 35 -17.18 18.57 -27.36
C PHE A 35 -15.85 18.58 -28.12
N THR A 36 -14.78 18.18 -27.45
CA THR A 36 -13.40 18.27 -27.94
C THR A 36 -12.55 17.11 -27.40
N ILE A 37 -11.78 16.46 -28.29
CA ILE A 37 -10.81 15.39 -27.95
C ILE A 37 -9.40 15.97 -27.71
N GLU A 38 -9.21 17.27 -27.96
CA GLU A 38 -7.92 17.94 -27.83
C GLU A 38 -7.34 17.89 -26.42
N ILE A 39 -8.16 17.88 -25.35
CA ILE A 39 -7.65 17.76 -23.98
C ILE A 39 -6.90 16.42 -23.81
N ILE A 40 -7.47 15.33 -24.31
CA ILE A 40 -6.86 13.99 -24.24
C ILE A 40 -5.60 13.95 -25.13
N LYS A 41 -5.66 14.54 -26.33
CA LYS A 41 -4.48 14.63 -27.21
C LYS A 41 -3.36 15.47 -26.59
N ALA A 42 -3.70 16.58 -25.95
CA ALA A 42 -2.76 17.46 -25.26
C ALA A 42 -2.15 16.75 -24.04
N ALA A 43 -2.95 16.01 -23.28
CA ALA A 43 -2.47 15.19 -22.17
C ALA A 43 -1.53 14.07 -22.65
N ALA A 44 -1.88 13.38 -23.74
CA ALA A 44 -1.08 12.30 -24.31
C ALA A 44 0.21 12.80 -25.00
N GLY A 45 0.16 13.98 -25.63
CA GLY A 45 1.29 14.62 -26.32
C GLY A 45 2.30 15.27 -25.37
N ASN A 46 1.90 15.59 -24.14
CA ASN A 46 2.78 16.21 -23.17
C ASN A 46 3.81 15.20 -22.63
N TYR A 47 5.10 15.50 -22.85
CA TYR A 47 6.21 14.66 -22.41
C TYR A 47 6.23 14.40 -20.90
N ILE A 48 5.91 15.41 -20.08
CA ILE A 48 5.90 15.30 -18.61
C ILE A 48 4.78 14.36 -18.17
N LEU A 49 3.60 14.48 -18.76
CA LEU A 49 2.43 13.65 -18.42
C LEU A 49 2.66 12.19 -18.85
N ARG A 50 3.16 11.98 -20.06
CA ARG A 50 3.53 10.63 -20.54
C ARG A 50 4.61 9.99 -19.66
N THR A 51 5.64 10.74 -19.30
CA THR A 51 6.70 10.26 -18.40
C THR A 51 6.13 9.93 -17.02
N SER A 52 5.25 10.78 -16.49
CA SER A 52 4.61 10.57 -15.19
C SER A 52 3.70 9.34 -15.18
N LEU A 53 2.96 9.09 -16.27
CA LEU A 53 2.18 7.85 -16.45
C LEU A 53 3.08 6.61 -16.40
N ILE A 54 4.16 6.60 -17.20
CA ILE A 54 5.10 5.47 -17.24
C ILE A 54 5.75 5.25 -15.89
N LYS A 55 6.19 6.32 -15.21
CA LYS A 55 6.80 6.24 -13.87
C LYS A 55 5.82 5.72 -12.83
N SER A 56 4.56 6.14 -12.86
CA SER A 56 3.54 5.67 -11.91
C SER A 56 3.21 4.20 -12.14
N PHE A 57 3.04 3.79 -13.40
CA PHE A 57 2.81 2.38 -13.73
C PHE A 57 4.01 1.51 -13.34
N SER A 58 5.23 1.98 -13.63
CA SER A 58 6.47 1.32 -13.22
C SER A 58 6.59 1.24 -11.70
N LEU A 59 6.20 2.30 -10.98
CA LEU A 59 6.18 2.32 -9.51
C LEU A 59 5.27 1.21 -8.98
N GLY A 60 4.03 1.12 -9.47
CA GLY A 60 3.08 0.08 -9.07
C GLY A 60 3.63 -1.33 -9.31
N ILE A 61 4.22 -1.61 -10.48
CA ILE A 61 4.80 -2.93 -10.79
C ILE A 61 5.96 -3.26 -9.86
N ILE A 62 6.90 -2.33 -9.66
CA ILE A 62 8.08 -2.58 -8.84
C ILE A 62 7.68 -2.79 -7.38
N VAL A 63 6.73 -2.01 -6.87
CA VAL A 63 6.20 -2.15 -5.51
C VAL A 63 5.48 -3.49 -5.35
N VAL A 64 4.63 -3.89 -6.30
CA VAL A 64 4.02 -5.23 -6.28
C VAL A 64 5.10 -6.32 -6.28
N PHE A 65 6.12 -6.20 -7.11
CA PHE A 65 7.21 -7.18 -7.16
C PHE A 65 7.96 -7.30 -5.83
N LEU A 66 8.37 -6.18 -5.23
CA LEU A 66 9.10 -6.17 -3.96
C LEU A 66 8.23 -6.66 -2.80
N THR A 67 6.98 -6.21 -2.73
CA THR A 67 6.03 -6.71 -1.72
C THR A 67 5.72 -8.19 -1.91
N SER A 68 5.69 -8.70 -3.14
CA SER A 68 5.58 -10.15 -3.44
C SER A 68 6.77 -10.90 -2.85
N LEU A 69 7.99 -10.44 -3.13
CA LEU A 69 9.22 -11.08 -2.65
C LEU A 69 9.25 -11.15 -1.12
N ILE A 70 8.87 -10.07 -0.44
CA ILE A 70 8.82 -9.98 1.02
C ILE A 70 7.65 -10.80 1.58
N GLY A 71 6.43 -10.49 1.14
CA GLY A 71 5.18 -11.01 1.70
C GLY A 71 5.00 -12.51 1.49
N ILE A 72 5.34 -13.04 0.30
CA ILE A 72 5.30 -14.48 0.03
C ILE A 72 6.33 -15.19 0.92
N SER A 73 7.58 -14.71 0.96
CA SER A 73 8.63 -15.34 1.77
C SER A 73 8.26 -15.38 3.25
N LEU A 74 7.70 -14.29 3.79
CA LEU A 74 7.18 -14.25 5.16
C LEU A 74 6.01 -15.22 5.35
N ALA A 75 5.03 -15.24 4.44
CA ALA A 75 3.86 -16.10 4.55
C ALA A 75 4.26 -17.58 4.60
N PHE A 76 5.17 -18.02 3.72
CA PHE A 76 5.70 -19.38 3.74
C PHE A 76 6.51 -19.70 4.99
N PHE A 77 7.32 -18.75 5.49
CA PHE A 77 8.06 -18.95 6.73
C PHE A 77 7.11 -19.14 7.91
N PHE A 78 6.09 -18.29 8.03
CA PHE A 78 5.09 -18.38 9.08
C PHE A 78 4.16 -19.58 8.92
N TYR A 79 3.93 -20.07 7.71
CA TYR A 79 3.17 -21.30 7.47
C TYR A 79 3.95 -22.54 7.92
N ARG A 80 5.26 -22.58 7.71
CA ARG A 80 6.09 -23.79 7.92
C ARG A 80 6.70 -23.93 9.30
N TYR A 81 7.05 -22.84 9.96
CA TYR A 81 7.82 -22.88 11.21
C TYR A 81 6.97 -22.52 12.43
N LYS A 82 7.14 -23.31 13.49
CA LYS A 82 6.62 -23.02 14.84
C LYS A 82 7.73 -22.51 15.75
N PHE A 83 7.48 -21.37 16.39
CA PHE A 83 8.41 -20.78 17.35
C PHE A 83 7.69 -19.88 18.38
N LYS A 84 8.38 -19.64 19.50
CA LYS A 84 7.86 -18.79 20.59
C LYS A 84 7.79 -17.33 20.12
N GLY A 85 6.67 -16.65 20.38
CA GLY A 85 6.45 -15.26 19.96
C GLY A 85 5.96 -15.08 18.51
N ARG A 86 5.64 -16.17 17.80
CA ARG A 86 5.10 -16.13 16.42
C ARG A 86 3.90 -15.21 16.27
N GLU A 87 2.92 -15.29 17.18
CA GLU A 87 1.70 -14.46 17.10
C GLU A 87 1.98 -12.97 17.34
N ILE A 88 2.87 -12.64 18.28
CA ILE A 88 3.31 -11.25 18.51
C ILE A 88 3.99 -10.71 17.26
N LEU A 89 4.87 -11.51 16.64
CA LEU A 89 5.58 -11.11 15.43
C LEU A 89 4.65 -10.95 14.22
N LYS A 90 3.63 -11.81 14.08
CA LYS A 90 2.57 -11.66 13.07
C LYS A 90 1.83 -10.33 13.23
N VAL A 91 1.41 -10.00 14.45
CA VAL A 91 0.70 -8.74 14.74
C VAL A 91 1.60 -7.53 14.46
N ALA A 92 2.89 -7.63 14.81
CA ALA A 92 3.84 -6.55 14.58
C ALA A 92 4.01 -6.19 13.09
N PHE A 93 3.84 -7.14 12.16
CA PHE A 93 3.87 -6.84 10.72
C PHE A 93 2.68 -6.02 10.24
N PHE A 94 1.61 -5.89 11.01
CA PHE A 94 0.51 -5.00 10.65
C PHE A 94 0.76 -3.55 11.08
N LEU A 95 1.70 -3.31 12.00
CA LEU A 95 2.02 -1.97 12.46
C LEU A 95 2.39 -1.02 11.31
N PRO A 96 3.21 -1.43 10.31
CA PRO A 96 3.49 -0.58 9.16
C PRO A 96 2.28 -0.11 8.35
N LEU A 97 1.15 -0.83 8.40
CA LEU A 97 -0.08 -0.43 7.72
C LEU A 97 -0.88 0.64 8.47
N ILE A 98 -0.59 0.85 9.76
CA ILE A 98 -1.40 1.72 10.62
C ILE A 98 -1.15 3.21 10.28
N ALA A 99 0.11 3.60 10.09
CA ALA A 99 0.42 4.96 9.67
C ALA A 99 0.31 5.08 8.16
N SER A 100 -0.30 6.17 7.66
CA SER A 100 -0.35 6.43 6.22
C SER A 100 1.06 6.50 5.60
N PRO A 101 1.23 6.17 4.30
CA PRO A 101 2.52 6.24 3.60
C PRO A 101 3.16 7.63 3.66
N PHE A 102 2.33 8.68 3.61
CA PHE A 102 2.76 10.08 3.75
C PHE A 102 3.43 10.34 5.10
N VAL A 103 2.75 9.98 6.19
CA VAL A 103 3.24 10.20 7.55
C VAL A 103 4.51 9.39 7.78
N GLY A 104 4.55 8.16 7.28
CA GLY A 104 5.75 7.32 7.28
C GLY A 104 6.94 7.96 6.55
N ALA A 105 6.70 8.62 5.41
CA ALA A 105 7.75 9.28 4.64
C ALA A 105 8.45 10.40 5.41
N ILE A 106 7.69 11.17 6.19
CA ILE A 106 8.24 12.25 7.04
C ILE A 106 9.17 11.66 8.11
N GLY A 107 8.70 10.65 8.86
CA GLY A 107 9.49 10.01 9.91
C GLY A 107 10.76 9.35 9.37
N VAL A 108 10.66 8.71 8.21
CA VAL A 108 11.79 8.10 7.52
C VAL A 108 12.84 9.12 7.10
N ARG A 109 12.43 10.26 6.52
CA ARG A 109 13.39 11.30 6.12
C ARG A 109 14.16 11.85 7.31
N GLN A 110 13.55 11.92 8.49
CA GLN A 110 14.23 12.39 9.70
C GLN A 110 15.37 11.45 10.14
N ILE A 111 15.16 10.12 10.05
CA ILE A 111 16.12 9.14 10.57
C ILE A 111 17.13 8.68 9.51
N LEU A 112 16.65 8.38 8.30
CA LEU A 112 17.38 7.62 7.29
C LEU A 112 17.82 8.45 6.07
N SER A 113 17.52 9.75 6.04
CA SER A 113 18.08 10.62 5.01
C SER A 113 19.59 10.80 5.17
N ARG A 114 20.23 11.37 4.15
CA ARG A 114 21.68 11.66 4.15
C ARG A 114 22.15 12.40 5.41
N PHE A 115 21.33 13.31 5.94
CA PHE A 115 21.63 14.07 7.15
C PHE A 115 20.78 13.67 8.37
N GLY A 116 20.15 12.49 8.30
CA GLY A 116 19.33 11.95 9.37
C GLY A 116 20.16 11.36 10.52
N SER A 117 19.47 11.10 11.64
CA SER A 117 20.07 10.62 12.88
C SER A 117 20.96 9.40 12.72
N LEU A 118 20.60 8.43 11.85
CA LEU A 118 21.39 7.21 11.68
C LEU A 118 22.80 7.50 11.14
N ASN A 119 22.90 8.35 10.10
CA ASN A 119 24.20 8.74 9.56
C ASN A 119 25.03 9.51 10.58
N LEU A 120 24.41 10.41 11.34
CA LEU A 120 25.09 11.20 12.36
C LEU A 120 25.67 10.31 13.48
N ILE A 121 24.93 9.29 13.91
CA ILE A 121 25.42 8.29 14.89
C ILE A 121 26.61 7.53 14.31
N LEU A 122 26.48 7.00 13.09
CA LEU A 122 27.51 6.15 12.50
C LEU A 122 28.80 6.93 12.18
N ILE A 123 28.68 8.20 11.79
CA ILE A 123 29.83 9.10 11.61
C ILE A 123 30.48 9.39 12.97
N LYS A 124 29.69 9.67 14.01
CA LYS A 124 30.20 9.92 15.37
C LYS A 124 30.91 8.70 15.96
N LEU A 125 30.45 7.49 15.64
CA LEU A 125 31.08 6.22 16.03
C LEU A 125 32.31 5.86 15.18
N GLY A 126 32.66 6.67 14.16
CA GLY A 126 33.77 6.40 13.25
C GLY A 126 33.51 5.25 12.27
N MET A 127 32.28 4.73 12.19
CA MET A 127 31.89 3.64 11.29
C MET A 127 31.63 4.12 9.86
N LEU A 128 31.35 5.41 9.67
CA LEU A 128 31.15 6.04 8.37
C LEU A 128 31.98 7.31 8.24
N LYS A 129 32.65 7.47 7.08
CA LYS A 129 33.37 8.70 6.73
C LYS A 129 32.47 9.72 6.03
N ASN A 130 31.56 9.23 5.19
CA ASN A 130 30.65 10.06 4.39
C ASN A 130 29.20 9.60 4.61
N PRO A 131 28.23 10.54 4.63
CA PRO A 131 26.83 10.19 4.81
C PRO A 131 26.25 9.46 3.58
N ILE A 132 25.50 8.39 3.83
CA ILE A 132 24.87 7.53 2.81
C ILE A 132 23.36 7.79 2.78
N SER A 133 22.72 7.77 1.60
CA SER A 133 21.26 7.79 1.53
C SER A 133 20.69 6.38 1.64
N TRP A 134 20.22 6.00 2.84
CA TRP A 134 19.78 4.63 3.14
C TRP A 134 18.53 4.19 2.37
N ILE A 135 17.67 5.14 2.01
CA ILE A 135 16.44 4.90 1.23
C ILE A 135 16.56 5.38 -0.21
N GLY A 136 17.69 5.97 -0.58
CA GLY A 136 17.82 6.65 -1.88
C GLY A 136 17.06 7.98 -1.90
N SER A 137 16.94 8.58 -3.08
CA SER A 137 16.24 9.84 -3.32
C SER A 137 15.26 9.69 -4.49
N GLY A 138 14.23 10.55 -4.52
CA GLY A 138 13.20 10.53 -5.55
C GLY A 138 12.53 9.16 -5.68
N PHE A 139 12.49 8.63 -6.90
CA PHE A 139 11.78 7.41 -7.26
C PHE A 139 12.14 6.17 -6.42
N ALA A 140 13.44 5.90 -6.20
CA ALA A 140 13.87 4.70 -5.48
C ALA A 140 13.42 4.71 -4.01
N GLY A 141 13.40 5.90 -3.39
CA GLY A 141 12.93 6.06 -2.01
C GLY A 141 11.43 5.84 -1.87
N ILE A 142 10.66 6.29 -2.86
CA ILE A 142 9.20 6.04 -2.93
C ILE A 142 8.94 4.54 -3.07
N VAL A 143 9.62 3.85 -3.99
CA VAL A 143 9.50 2.40 -4.18
C VAL A 143 9.76 1.64 -2.87
N LEU A 144 10.89 1.92 -2.22
CA LEU A 144 11.30 1.21 -1.01
C LEU A 144 10.31 1.47 0.13
N LEU A 145 9.93 2.73 0.35
CA LEU A 145 9.01 3.08 1.43
C LEU A 145 7.61 2.47 1.23
N GLN A 146 7.06 2.57 0.01
CA GLN A 146 5.78 1.94 -0.31
C GLN A 146 5.87 0.42 -0.16
N SER A 147 6.99 -0.21 -0.54
CA SER A 147 7.17 -1.65 -0.36
C SER A 147 7.19 -2.06 1.11
N LEU A 148 7.86 -1.29 1.97
CA LEU A 148 7.87 -1.53 3.42
C LEU A 148 6.53 -1.26 4.09
N HIS A 149 5.73 -0.37 3.53
CA HIS A 149 4.39 -0.12 4.04
C HIS A 149 3.41 -1.21 3.57
N LEU A 150 3.49 -1.65 2.31
CA LEU A 150 2.44 -2.45 1.66
C LEU A 150 2.70 -3.96 1.67
N TYR A 151 3.91 -4.43 2.01
CA TYR A 151 4.17 -5.88 2.13
C TYR A 151 3.20 -6.64 3.06
N PRO A 152 2.64 -6.05 4.15
CA PRO A 152 1.74 -6.80 5.01
C PRO A 152 0.43 -7.18 4.32
N ILE A 153 -0.02 -6.42 3.31
CA ILE A 153 -1.19 -6.77 2.47
C ILE A 153 -0.90 -8.07 1.70
N MET A 154 0.29 -8.18 1.11
CA MET A 154 0.71 -9.40 0.41
C MET A 154 0.83 -10.58 1.38
N PHE A 155 1.48 -10.36 2.52
CA PHE A 155 1.61 -11.38 3.57
C PHE A 155 0.25 -11.92 4.03
N LEU A 156 -0.73 -11.06 4.28
CA LEU A 156 -2.09 -11.45 4.71
C LEU A 156 -2.79 -12.33 3.69
N ASN A 157 -2.86 -11.87 2.45
CA ASN A 157 -3.58 -12.57 1.39
C ASN A 157 -2.96 -13.93 1.07
N ILE A 158 -1.62 -14.00 1.03
CA ILE A 158 -0.92 -15.27 0.80
C ILE A 158 -1.08 -16.20 2.01
N SER A 159 -1.01 -15.68 3.23
CA SER A 159 -1.26 -16.48 4.44
C SER A 159 -2.68 -17.03 4.50
N ALA A 160 -3.68 -16.23 4.11
CA ALA A 160 -5.07 -16.66 4.01
C ALA A 160 -5.25 -17.75 2.95
N ALA A 161 -4.64 -17.59 1.78
CA ALA A 161 -4.66 -18.59 0.72
C ALA A 161 -3.96 -19.90 1.13
N LEU A 162 -2.81 -19.81 1.81
CA LEU A 162 -2.10 -20.97 2.37
C LEU A 162 -2.92 -21.72 3.43
N ASN A 163 -3.72 -21.00 4.23
CA ASN A 163 -4.57 -21.61 5.27
C ASN A 163 -5.80 -22.35 4.71
N ASN A 164 -6.19 -22.07 3.47
CA ASN A 164 -7.36 -22.67 2.81
C ASN A 164 -7.00 -23.92 1.97
N PHE A 165 -5.72 -24.22 1.82
CA PHE A 165 -5.21 -25.29 0.97
C PHE A 165 -4.84 -26.56 1.76
N ASP A 166 -5.18 -27.73 1.20
CA ASP A 166 -4.89 -29.05 1.77
C ASP A 166 -3.47 -29.52 1.42
N ILE A 167 -2.70 -29.94 2.42
CA ILE A 167 -1.29 -30.25 2.25
C ILE A 167 -1.02 -31.58 1.52
N GLU A 168 -2.07 -32.42 1.35
CA GLU A 168 -1.98 -33.73 0.71
C GLU A 168 -1.34 -33.69 -0.68
N CYS A 169 -1.63 -32.65 -1.48
CA CYS A 169 -1.02 -32.47 -2.80
C CYS A 169 0.49 -32.17 -2.72
N GLU A 170 0.96 -31.45 -1.70
CA GLU A 170 2.39 -31.23 -1.49
C GLU A 170 3.09 -32.51 -1.04
N GLU A 171 2.48 -33.26 -0.10
CA GLU A 171 3.01 -34.52 0.40
C GLU A 171 3.10 -35.57 -0.71
N ALA A 172 2.07 -35.72 -1.53
CA ALA A 172 2.07 -36.60 -2.70
C ALA A 172 3.18 -36.23 -3.70
N SER A 173 3.38 -34.93 -3.94
CA SER A 173 4.46 -34.43 -4.80
C SER A 173 5.84 -34.81 -4.24
N PHE A 174 6.06 -34.66 -2.93
CA PHE A 174 7.31 -35.07 -2.29
C PHE A 174 7.51 -36.60 -2.31
N ASN A 175 6.45 -37.39 -2.13
CA ASN A 175 6.49 -38.85 -2.22
C ASN A 175 6.85 -39.36 -3.62
N LEU A 176 6.47 -38.61 -4.66
CA LEU A 176 6.87 -38.86 -6.05
C LEU A 176 8.29 -38.37 -6.39
N GLY A 177 9.05 -37.89 -5.40
CA GLY A 177 10.43 -37.42 -5.56
C GLY A 177 10.58 -35.99 -6.08
N ALA A 178 9.50 -35.20 -6.11
CA ALA A 178 9.58 -33.81 -6.52
C ALA A 178 10.34 -32.97 -5.49
N THR A 179 11.18 -32.06 -5.98
CA THR A 179 11.86 -31.06 -5.15
C THR A 179 10.91 -29.97 -4.68
N PHE A 180 11.28 -29.23 -3.62
CA PHE A 180 10.50 -28.11 -3.12
C PHE A 180 10.15 -27.07 -4.20
N TRP A 181 11.10 -26.73 -5.08
CA TRP A 181 10.84 -25.75 -6.14
C TRP A 181 9.82 -26.29 -7.16
N GLN A 182 9.92 -27.57 -7.52
CA GLN A 182 8.96 -28.22 -8.43
C GLN A 182 7.55 -28.22 -7.83
N THR A 183 7.41 -28.65 -6.57
CA THR A 183 6.13 -28.61 -5.84
C THR A 183 5.59 -27.17 -5.76
N PHE A 184 6.43 -26.20 -5.38
CA PHE A 184 6.02 -24.80 -5.30
C PHE A 184 5.52 -24.25 -6.65
N ARG A 185 6.25 -24.46 -7.75
CA ARG A 185 5.88 -23.91 -9.07
C ARG A 185 4.63 -24.54 -9.64
N LYS A 186 4.48 -25.86 -9.47
CA LYS A 186 3.47 -26.65 -10.18
C LYS A 186 2.19 -26.84 -9.37
N ILE A 187 2.28 -26.75 -8.04
CA ILE A 187 1.16 -27.05 -7.14
C ILE A 187 0.88 -25.82 -6.29
N THR A 188 1.80 -25.42 -5.42
CA THR A 188 1.51 -24.40 -4.40
C THR A 188 1.22 -23.02 -5.00
N PHE A 189 2.11 -22.48 -5.84
CA PHE A 189 1.97 -21.13 -6.39
C PHE A 189 0.73 -20.96 -7.27
N PRO A 190 0.40 -21.88 -8.21
CA PRO A 190 -0.85 -21.83 -8.96
C PRO A 190 -2.11 -21.73 -8.08
N LEU A 191 -2.12 -22.44 -6.95
CA LEU A 191 -3.24 -22.42 -6.00
C LEU A 191 -3.28 -21.14 -5.16
N LEU A 192 -2.14 -20.47 -4.99
CA LEU A 192 -2.06 -19.16 -4.34
C LEU A 192 -2.41 -17.99 -5.28
N LEU A 193 -2.50 -18.21 -6.60
CA LEU A 193 -2.73 -17.14 -7.58
C LEU A 193 -3.96 -16.27 -7.28
N PRO A 194 -5.13 -16.80 -6.86
CA PRO A 194 -6.29 -15.97 -6.53
C PRO A 194 -5.98 -14.96 -5.41
N GLY A 195 -5.36 -15.44 -4.33
CA GLY A 195 -4.95 -14.58 -3.21
C GLY A 195 -3.83 -13.61 -3.60
N TYR A 196 -2.88 -14.07 -4.43
CA TYR A 196 -1.81 -13.24 -4.96
C TYR A 196 -2.33 -12.08 -5.80
N PHE A 197 -3.20 -12.35 -6.79
CA PHE A 197 -3.74 -11.32 -7.66
C PHE A 197 -4.67 -10.35 -6.93
N ALA A 198 -5.43 -10.83 -5.94
CA ALA A 198 -6.20 -9.96 -5.06
C ALA A 198 -5.28 -8.97 -4.32
N ALA A 199 -4.20 -9.46 -3.70
CA ALA A 199 -3.23 -8.62 -3.02
C ALA A 199 -2.49 -7.67 -3.96
N ALA A 200 -1.99 -8.19 -5.08
CA ALA A 200 -1.24 -7.44 -6.07
C ALA A 200 -2.07 -6.31 -6.68
N SER A 201 -3.35 -6.54 -6.96
CA SER A 201 -4.26 -5.50 -7.47
C SER A 201 -4.43 -4.36 -6.46
N ILE A 202 -4.67 -4.69 -5.19
CA ILE A 202 -4.83 -3.69 -4.12
C ILE A 202 -3.54 -2.87 -3.95
N ILE A 203 -2.39 -3.56 -3.86
CA ILE A 203 -1.08 -2.91 -3.70
C ILE A 203 -0.75 -2.02 -4.91
N PHE A 204 -1.03 -2.50 -6.13
CA PHE A 204 -0.83 -1.73 -7.35
C PHE A 204 -1.66 -0.45 -7.33
N ILE A 205 -2.96 -0.55 -7.07
CA ILE A 205 -3.87 0.60 -7.01
C ILE A 205 -3.40 1.59 -5.94
N TRP A 206 -3.13 1.12 -4.72
CA TRP A 206 -2.64 1.97 -3.63
C TRP A 206 -1.35 2.70 -4.00
N SER A 207 -0.41 2.01 -4.61
CA SER A 207 0.89 2.56 -5.03
C SER A 207 0.77 3.66 -6.07
N ILE A 208 -0.07 3.49 -7.10
CA ILE A 208 -0.23 4.49 -8.17
C ILE A 208 -1.11 5.68 -7.77
N THR A 209 -2.02 5.48 -6.80
CA THR A 209 -2.87 6.56 -6.28
C THR A 209 -2.22 7.36 -5.16
N ASP A 210 -1.07 6.90 -4.63
CA ASP A 210 -0.39 7.59 -3.55
C ASP A 210 0.18 8.94 -4.04
N LEU A 211 -0.30 10.01 -3.40
CA LEU A 211 0.16 11.37 -3.61
C LEU A 211 1.21 11.76 -2.56
N GLY A 212 1.07 11.24 -1.34
CA GLY A 212 1.78 11.77 -0.19
C GLY A 212 3.27 11.46 -0.24
N THR A 213 3.64 10.19 -0.45
CA THR A 213 5.06 9.82 -0.46
C THR A 213 5.84 10.55 -1.57
N PRO A 214 5.35 10.64 -2.83
CA PRO A 214 6.02 11.44 -3.86
C PRO A 214 6.25 12.91 -3.50
N LEU A 215 5.29 13.57 -2.85
CA LEU A 215 5.44 14.97 -2.41
C LEU A 215 6.54 15.12 -1.35
N VAL A 216 6.63 14.17 -0.39
CA VAL A 216 7.66 14.21 0.66
C VAL A 216 9.07 13.99 0.10
N PHE A 217 9.17 13.20 -0.97
CA PHE A 217 10.42 12.92 -1.70
C PHE A 217 10.71 13.93 -2.82
N ASP A 218 9.89 14.98 -2.96
CA ASP A 218 10.00 16.01 -4.00
C ASP A 218 10.14 15.43 -5.41
N TYR A 219 9.27 14.46 -5.73
CA TYR A 219 9.31 13.73 -6.99
C TYR A 219 8.07 14.03 -7.84
N PRO A 220 8.12 15.03 -8.74
CA PRO A 220 6.95 15.50 -9.49
C PRO A 220 6.51 14.57 -10.61
N ASN A 221 7.36 13.64 -11.05
CA ASN A 221 7.12 12.79 -12.22
C ASN A 221 6.26 11.56 -11.87
N ILE A 222 5.16 11.77 -11.14
CA ILE A 222 4.15 10.77 -10.79
C ILE A 222 2.77 11.36 -11.07
N ILE A 223 1.88 10.53 -11.60
CA ILE A 223 0.58 10.94 -12.13
C ILE A 223 -0.31 11.54 -11.04
N SER A 224 -0.25 11.02 -9.81
CA SER A 224 -1.00 11.56 -8.67
C SER A 224 -0.57 13.00 -8.35
N VAL A 225 0.72 13.30 -8.42
CA VAL A 225 1.27 14.66 -8.25
C VAL A 225 0.85 15.57 -9.40
N GLN A 226 0.91 15.09 -10.64
CA GLN A 226 0.45 15.86 -11.80
C GLN A 226 -1.05 16.19 -11.72
N ILE A 227 -1.88 15.20 -11.37
CA ILE A 227 -3.32 15.41 -11.12
C ILE A 227 -3.52 16.46 -10.03
N PHE A 228 -2.83 16.34 -8.89
CA PHE A 228 -2.94 17.30 -7.79
C PHE A 228 -2.55 18.73 -8.20
N ASN A 229 -1.49 18.89 -9.00
CA ASN A 229 -1.05 20.19 -9.47
C ASN A 229 -2.03 20.79 -10.48
N HIS A 230 -2.59 20.00 -11.39
CA HIS A 230 -3.58 20.47 -12.36
C HIS A 230 -4.96 20.73 -11.73
N ILE A 231 -5.31 20.07 -10.62
CA ILE A 231 -6.57 20.31 -9.89
C ILE A 231 -6.59 21.67 -9.19
N LYS A 232 -5.42 22.20 -8.79
CA LYS A 232 -5.35 23.52 -8.15
C LYS A 232 -5.75 24.66 -9.07
N ASP A 233 -5.65 24.43 -10.39
CA ASP A 233 -5.91 25.41 -11.45
C ASP A 233 -7.10 24.97 -12.35
N ILE A 234 -8.12 24.29 -11.80
CA ILE A 234 -9.25 23.73 -12.58
C ILE A 234 -9.95 24.76 -13.47
N ASN A 235 -10.03 26.02 -13.04
CA ASN A 235 -10.71 27.06 -13.80
C ASN A 235 -9.96 27.49 -15.07
N THR A 236 -8.68 27.13 -15.22
CA THR A 236 -7.85 27.50 -16.37
C THR A 236 -7.32 26.31 -17.17
N ASN A 237 -7.30 25.09 -16.59
CA ASN A 237 -6.72 23.93 -17.27
C ASN A 237 -7.51 22.63 -17.07
N PRO A 238 -8.31 22.19 -18.08
CA PRO A 238 -9.12 20.97 -18.00
C PRO A 238 -8.29 19.67 -18.07
N VAL A 239 -6.97 19.74 -18.28
CA VAL A 239 -6.09 18.56 -18.40
C VAL A 239 -6.13 17.67 -17.16
N GLY A 240 -6.39 18.22 -15.97
CA GLY A 240 -6.55 17.45 -14.74
C GLY A 240 -7.66 16.38 -14.85
N TYR A 241 -8.80 16.71 -15.46
CA TYR A 241 -9.90 15.76 -15.67
C TYR A 241 -9.49 14.61 -16.59
N ALA A 242 -8.79 14.92 -17.70
CA ALA A 242 -8.31 13.90 -18.63
C ALA A 242 -7.31 12.93 -17.97
N LEU A 243 -6.43 13.43 -17.08
CA LEU A 243 -5.51 12.55 -16.33
C LEU A 243 -6.25 11.62 -15.38
N VAL A 244 -7.28 12.11 -14.68
CA VAL A 244 -8.13 11.28 -13.81
C VAL A 244 -8.86 10.23 -14.64
N LEU A 245 -9.42 10.60 -15.79
CA LEU A 245 -10.06 9.65 -16.70
C LEU A 245 -9.09 8.55 -17.17
N ILE A 246 -7.88 8.92 -17.59
CA ILE A 246 -6.87 7.96 -18.05
C ILE A 246 -6.50 6.97 -16.94
N ILE A 247 -6.21 7.45 -15.73
CA ILE A 247 -5.84 6.55 -14.63
C ILE A 247 -7.02 5.66 -14.20
N THR A 248 -8.25 6.18 -14.17
CA THR A 248 -9.45 5.40 -13.86
C THR A 248 -9.70 4.31 -14.90
N LEU A 249 -9.50 4.58 -16.19
CA LEU A 249 -9.62 3.56 -17.22
C LEU A 249 -8.54 2.49 -17.08
N ILE A 250 -7.28 2.88 -16.81
CA ILE A 250 -6.19 1.92 -16.59
C ILE A 250 -6.48 1.03 -15.38
N THR A 251 -6.91 1.60 -14.25
CA THR A 251 -7.23 0.81 -13.05
C THR A 251 -8.43 -0.10 -13.27
N LEU A 252 -9.46 0.37 -13.97
CA LEU A 252 -10.63 -0.44 -14.30
C LEU A 252 -10.25 -1.63 -15.21
N ILE A 253 -9.47 -1.39 -16.26
CA ILE A 253 -9.01 -2.45 -17.17
C ILE A 253 -8.20 -3.49 -16.39
N LEU A 254 -7.24 -3.05 -15.56
CA LEU A 254 -6.44 -3.96 -14.74
C LEU A 254 -7.31 -4.77 -13.77
N PHE A 255 -8.29 -4.13 -13.12
CA PHE A 255 -9.22 -4.80 -12.22
C PHE A 255 -10.09 -5.85 -12.92
N VAL A 256 -10.63 -5.53 -14.11
CA VAL A 256 -11.43 -6.49 -14.89
C VAL A 256 -10.56 -7.67 -15.33
N LEU A 257 -9.34 -7.41 -15.82
CA LEU A 257 -8.41 -8.47 -16.24
C LEU A 257 -8.02 -9.38 -15.06
N THR A 258 -7.74 -8.81 -13.89
CA THR A 258 -7.40 -9.62 -12.71
C THR A 258 -8.61 -10.41 -12.21
N LYS A 259 -9.79 -9.81 -12.21
CA LYS A 259 -11.05 -10.49 -11.86
C LYS A 259 -11.33 -11.67 -12.80
N GLU A 260 -11.31 -11.46 -14.10
CA GLU A 260 -11.57 -12.53 -15.08
C GLU A 260 -10.56 -13.67 -14.95
N TYR A 261 -9.29 -13.35 -14.68
CA TYR A 261 -8.26 -14.36 -14.46
C TYR A 261 -8.55 -15.19 -13.21
N ILE A 262 -8.94 -14.54 -12.11
CA ILE A 262 -9.29 -15.21 -10.84
C ILE A 262 -10.52 -16.11 -11.01
N GLU A 263 -11.57 -15.65 -11.69
CA GLU A 263 -12.79 -16.45 -11.92
C GLU A 263 -12.53 -17.71 -12.76
N LYS A 264 -11.56 -17.65 -13.68
CA LYS A 264 -11.14 -18.79 -14.52
C LYS A 264 -10.22 -19.76 -13.80
N THR A 265 -9.54 -19.35 -12.73
CA THR A 265 -8.69 -20.25 -11.94
C THR A 265 -9.54 -21.14 -11.03
N PRO A 266 -9.43 -22.48 -11.12
CA PRO A 266 -10.22 -23.39 -10.30
C PRO A 266 -9.86 -23.19 -8.82
N TYR A 267 -10.75 -22.54 -8.08
CA TYR A 267 -10.64 -22.40 -6.63
C TYR A 267 -11.12 -23.71 -6.00
N ILE A 268 -10.20 -24.53 -5.50
CA ILE A 268 -10.55 -25.74 -4.77
C ILE A 268 -11.04 -25.31 -3.39
N THR A 269 -12.32 -24.90 -3.31
CA THR A 269 -12.98 -24.69 -2.02
C THR A 269 -13.40 -26.06 -1.48
N GLY A 270 -12.84 -26.44 -0.34
CA GLY A 270 -13.36 -27.55 0.44
C GLY A 270 -12.64 -28.87 0.19
N ARG A 271 -11.87 -29.26 1.19
CA ARG A 271 -11.90 -30.58 1.83
C ARG A 271 -11.16 -30.47 3.16
N THR A 272 -11.39 -31.43 4.04
CA THR A 272 -10.97 -31.50 5.44
C THR A 272 -9.57 -30.95 5.67
N LYS A 273 -9.48 -29.92 6.53
CA LYS A 273 -8.25 -29.22 6.89
C LYS A 273 -7.25 -30.17 7.57
N ARG A 274 -6.25 -30.66 6.83
CA ARG A 274 -5.04 -31.21 7.44
C ARG A 274 -4.01 -30.09 7.59
N ILE A 275 -3.82 -29.62 8.82
CA ILE A 275 -2.75 -28.67 9.12
C ILE A 275 -1.44 -29.44 8.95
N GLY A 276 -0.63 -29.05 7.98
CA GLY A 276 0.70 -29.61 7.79
C GLY A 276 1.51 -29.62 9.07
N GLU A 277 2.36 -30.64 9.25
CA GLU A 277 3.24 -30.73 10.40
C GLU A 277 4.16 -29.50 10.48
N GLU A 278 3.89 -28.61 11.45
CA GLU A 278 4.70 -27.43 11.70
C GLU A 278 6.12 -27.86 12.13
N LYS A 279 7.15 -27.41 11.40
CA LYS A 279 8.54 -27.74 11.71
C LYS A 279 9.07 -26.83 12.82
N LYS A 280 9.87 -27.39 13.74
CA LYS A 280 10.68 -26.58 14.67
C LYS A 280 11.75 -25.80 13.90
N LEU A 281 12.19 -24.66 14.44
CA LEU A 281 13.24 -23.83 13.84
C LEU A 281 14.56 -24.59 13.70
N ASP A 282 14.94 -24.89 12.45
CA ASP A 282 16.26 -25.35 12.08
C ASP A 282 17.25 -24.16 11.95
N ARG A 283 18.51 -24.42 11.56
CA ARG A 283 19.53 -23.37 11.39
C ARG A 283 19.12 -22.33 10.36
N LYS A 284 18.50 -22.75 9.25
CA LYS A 284 18.03 -21.85 8.18
C LYS A 284 16.84 -21.02 8.65
N GLY A 285 15.90 -21.61 9.36
CA GLY A 285 14.76 -20.94 9.98
C GLY A 285 15.18 -19.88 10.99
N LYS A 286 16.24 -20.13 11.80
CA LYS A 286 16.80 -19.12 12.71
C LYS A 286 17.41 -17.91 11.98
N ILE A 287 18.13 -18.15 10.88
CA ILE A 287 18.67 -17.06 10.04
C ILE A 287 17.53 -16.27 9.42
N PHE A 288 16.52 -16.95 8.89
CA PHE A 288 15.35 -16.29 8.30
C PHE A 288 14.56 -15.49 9.34
N LEU A 289 14.43 -16.00 10.57
CA LEU A 289 13.84 -15.27 11.69
C LEU A 289 14.61 -13.98 12.00
N LEU A 290 15.94 -14.03 11.97
CA LEU A 290 16.78 -12.85 12.17
C LEU A 290 16.58 -11.81 11.05
N LEU A 291 16.56 -12.25 9.79
CA LEU A 291 16.27 -11.37 8.64
C LEU A 291 14.89 -10.75 8.73
N THR A 292 13.91 -11.54 9.15
CA THR A 292 12.53 -11.13 9.37
C THR A 292 12.44 -10.08 10.48
N PHE A 293 13.19 -10.25 11.56
CA PHE A 293 13.27 -9.27 12.64
C PHE A 293 13.93 -7.96 12.19
N PHE A 294 15.00 -8.03 11.40
CA PHE A 294 15.65 -6.85 10.82
C PHE A 294 14.72 -6.09 9.88
N LEU A 295 14.00 -6.81 9.00
CA LEU A 295 12.97 -6.24 8.13
C LEU A 295 11.89 -5.53 8.95
N LEU A 296 11.40 -6.15 10.04
CA LEU A 296 10.41 -5.55 10.91
C LEU A 296 10.93 -4.23 11.50
N ILE A 297 12.13 -4.24 12.11
CA ILE A 297 12.76 -3.03 12.65
C ILE A 297 12.81 -1.95 11.58
N PHE A 298 13.28 -2.29 10.38
CA PHE A 298 13.41 -1.34 9.28
C PHE A 298 12.06 -0.76 8.84
N SER A 299 11.00 -1.58 8.81
CA SER A 299 9.63 -1.13 8.51
C SER A 299 8.99 -0.29 9.63
N LEU A 300 9.48 -0.40 10.87
CA LEU A 300 9.02 0.38 12.02
C LEU A 300 9.76 1.71 12.20
N ILE A 301 10.93 1.90 11.57
CA ILE A 301 11.65 3.18 11.58
C ILE A 301 10.77 4.38 11.24
N PRO A 302 9.90 4.35 10.20
CA PRO A 302 8.95 5.43 9.94
C PRO A 302 8.17 5.85 11.19
N HIS A 303 7.62 4.87 11.92
CA HIS A 303 6.77 5.05 13.09
C HIS A 303 7.57 5.64 14.26
N ILE A 304 8.77 5.12 14.48
CA ILE A 304 9.69 5.65 15.49
C ILE A 304 10.04 7.10 15.18
N GLY A 305 10.33 7.42 13.91
CA GLY A 305 10.62 8.79 13.47
C GLY A 305 9.47 9.75 13.71
N ILE A 306 8.24 9.34 13.39
CA ILE A 306 7.04 10.15 13.65
C ILE A 306 6.84 10.39 15.15
N ILE A 307 6.93 9.34 15.96
CA ILE A 307 6.74 9.43 17.41
C ILE A 307 7.78 10.38 17.99
N LEU A 308 9.06 10.21 17.66
CA LEU A 308 10.11 11.10 18.15
C LEU A 308 9.92 12.54 17.67
N SER A 309 9.52 12.75 16.41
CA SER A 309 9.26 14.08 15.86
C SER A 309 8.08 14.76 16.55
N SER A 310 7.07 14.01 17.00
CA SER A 310 5.92 14.57 17.72
C SER A 310 6.29 15.22 19.07
N PHE A 311 7.41 14.82 19.67
CA PHE A 311 7.95 15.40 20.89
C PHE A 311 9.07 16.42 20.63
N SER A 312 9.43 16.66 19.37
CA SER A 312 10.59 17.48 19.03
C SER A 312 10.20 18.87 18.55
N LYS A 313 10.63 19.90 19.29
CA LYS A 313 10.49 21.29 18.83
C LYS A 313 11.54 21.64 17.76
N LYS A 314 12.75 21.14 17.93
CA LYS A 314 13.86 21.27 16.97
C LYS A 314 14.61 19.95 16.86
N TRP A 315 14.67 19.43 15.64
CA TRP A 315 15.46 18.24 15.31
C TRP A 315 15.97 18.36 13.89
N PHE A 316 17.14 18.97 13.76
CA PHE A 316 17.78 19.21 12.47
C PHE A 316 19.29 19.06 12.65
N PHE A 317 19.91 18.18 11.84
CA PHE A 317 21.34 17.86 11.93
C PHE A 317 21.82 17.37 13.31
N THR A 318 20.93 16.82 14.13
CA THR A 318 21.26 16.23 15.43
C THR A 318 20.80 14.78 15.51
N VAL A 319 21.52 13.97 16.29
CA VAL A 319 21.16 12.57 16.51
C VAL A 319 19.79 12.44 17.18
N PHE A 320 19.58 13.23 18.23
CA PHE A 320 18.32 13.34 18.96
C PHE A 320 17.79 14.77 18.87
N PRO A 321 16.48 14.99 19.11
CA PRO A 321 15.93 16.32 19.29
C PRO A 321 16.78 17.18 20.24
N SER A 322 17.10 18.41 19.82
CA SER A 322 17.82 19.36 20.68
C SER A 322 16.89 20.02 21.69
N GLU A 323 15.61 20.15 21.33
CA GLU A 323 14.56 20.68 22.19
C GLU A 323 13.34 19.76 22.14
N TYR A 324 12.84 19.38 23.32
CA TYR A 324 11.62 18.59 23.47
C TYR A 324 10.44 19.48 23.84
N THR A 325 9.25 19.19 23.31
CA THR A 325 8.02 19.90 23.63
C THR A 325 6.81 18.97 23.59
N THR A 326 5.82 19.26 24.42
CA THR A 326 4.48 18.64 24.37
C THR A 326 3.43 19.62 23.84
N GLU A 327 3.84 20.83 23.47
CA GLU A 327 2.97 21.92 23.03
C GLU A 327 2.12 21.52 21.81
N PHE A 328 2.67 20.71 20.89
CA PHE A 328 1.93 20.23 19.73
C PHE A 328 0.66 19.47 20.11
N TYR A 329 0.69 18.65 21.17
CA TYR A 329 -0.48 17.93 21.64
C TYR A 329 -1.56 18.89 22.16
N LYS A 330 -1.17 19.99 22.80
CA LYS A 330 -2.11 21.03 23.21
C LYS A 330 -2.70 21.74 21.97
N THR A 331 -1.85 22.11 21.01
CA THR A 331 -2.25 22.80 19.78
C THR A 331 -3.20 21.96 18.91
N VAL A 332 -3.02 20.63 18.88
CA VAL A 332 -3.89 19.71 18.13
C VAL A 332 -5.36 19.83 18.58
N PHE A 333 -5.62 20.05 19.87
CA PHE A 333 -6.99 20.18 20.38
C PHE A 333 -7.51 21.62 20.46
N THR A 334 -6.64 22.63 20.43
CA THR A 334 -7.03 24.04 20.49
C THR A 334 -7.14 24.69 19.10
N HIS A 335 -6.38 24.22 18.12
CA HIS A 335 -6.39 24.80 16.78
C HIS A 335 -7.66 24.41 16.01
N HIS A 336 -8.38 25.42 15.51
CA HIS A 336 -9.71 25.25 14.91
C HIS A 336 -9.74 24.23 13.76
N LEU A 337 -8.79 24.29 12.82
CA LEU A 337 -8.75 23.34 11.68
C LEU A 337 -8.49 21.90 12.14
N THR A 338 -7.62 21.72 13.14
CA THR A 338 -7.22 20.39 13.60
C THR A 338 -8.35 19.73 14.38
N LYS A 339 -8.99 20.49 15.28
CA LYS A 339 -10.15 20.04 16.04
C LYS A 339 -11.31 19.64 15.11
N THR A 340 -11.64 20.50 14.14
CA THR A 340 -12.69 20.21 13.16
C THR A 340 -12.32 19.03 12.27
N GLY A 341 -11.06 18.92 11.85
CA GLY A 341 -10.57 17.79 11.06
C GLY A 341 -10.69 16.45 11.80
N ILE A 342 -10.30 16.40 13.08
CA ILE A 342 -10.43 15.21 13.92
C ILE A 342 -11.90 14.83 14.09
N PHE A 343 -12.74 15.80 14.43
CA PHE A 343 -14.18 15.56 14.62
C PHE A 343 -14.83 15.05 13.33
N ASN A 344 -14.58 15.72 12.19
CA ASN A 344 -15.12 15.30 10.89
C ASN A 344 -14.66 13.89 10.53
N SER A 345 -13.39 13.56 10.72
CA SER A 345 -12.86 12.24 10.38
C SER A 345 -13.48 11.13 11.24
N LEU A 346 -13.59 11.34 12.55
CA LEU A 346 -14.22 10.39 13.46
C LEU A 346 -15.73 10.26 13.21
N PHE A 347 -16.42 11.37 12.99
CA PHE A 347 -17.85 11.37 12.69
C PHE A 347 -18.15 10.67 11.36
N LEU A 348 -17.45 11.04 10.28
CA LEU A 348 -17.66 10.46 8.97
C LEU A 348 -17.31 8.97 8.93
N SER A 349 -16.20 8.54 9.55
CA SER A 349 -15.83 7.13 9.59
C SER A 349 -16.79 6.29 10.44
N SER A 350 -17.27 6.81 11.57
CA SER A 350 -18.26 6.12 12.41
C SER A 350 -19.62 6.04 11.72
N ALA A 351 -20.06 7.13 11.10
CA ALA A 351 -21.32 7.18 10.36
C ALA A 351 -21.29 6.23 9.16
N ALA A 352 -20.21 6.25 8.36
CA ALA A 352 -20.03 5.33 7.24
C ALA A 352 -20.04 3.87 7.72
N SER A 353 -19.29 3.55 8.78
CA SER A 353 -19.25 2.18 9.33
C SER A 353 -20.63 1.70 9.79
N LEU A 354 -21.41 2.56 10.46
CA LEU A 354 -22.78 2.25 10.87
C LEU A 354 -23.69 1.98 9.66
N ILE A 355 -23.61 2.83 8.62
CA ILE A 355 -24.37 2.66 7.39
C ILE A 355 -24.00 1.34 6.71
N ASP A 356 -22.70 1.04 6.60
CA ASP A 356 -22.20 -0.19 5.97
C ASP A 356 -22.66 -1.44 6.72
N VAL A 357 -22.66 -1.41 8.05
CA VAL A 357 -23.18 -2.51 8.89
C VAL A 357 -24.69 -2.69 8.66
N ILE A 358 -25.47 -1.61 8.69
CA ILE A 358 -26.93 -1.67 8.50
C ILE A 358 -27.26 -2.19 7.09
N LEU A 359 -26.59 -1.67 6.06
CA LEU A 359 -26.79 -2.10 4.68
C LEU A 359 -26.34 -3.55 4.49
N GLY A 360 -25.20 -3.94 5.06
CA GLY A 360 -24.68 -5.31 5.02
C GLY A 360 -25.67 -6.32 5.61
N PHE A 361 -26.20 -6.05 6.79
CA PHE A 361 -27.26 -6.88 7.41
C PHE A 361 -28.60 -6.84 6.67
N SER A 362 -28.88 -5.78 5.91
CA SER A 362 -30.13 -5.65 5.16
C SER A 362 -30.09 -6.39 3.81
N ILE A 363 -28.89 -6.57 3.24
CA ILE A 363 -28.65 -7.20 1.94
C ILE A 363 -28.38 -8.71 2.09
N GLY A 364 -27.60 -9.11 3.11
CA GLY A 364 -27.39 -10.51 3.50
C GLY A 364 -28.64 -11.13 4.11
#